data_AF-A0A4U0Z1E1-F1
#
_entry.id   AF-A0A4U0Z1E1-F1
#
_cell.length_a   1.000
_cell.length_b   1.000
_cell.length_c   1.000
_cell.angle_alpha   90.00
_cell.angle_beta   90.00
_cell.angle_gamma   90.00
#
_symmetry.space_group_name_H-M   'P 1'
#
loop_
_entity.id
_entity.type
_entity.pdbx_description
1 polymer ?
#
loop_
_entity_poly.entity_id
_entity_poly.type
_entity_poly.pdbx_seq_one_letter_code
_entity_poly.pdbx_strand_id
1 'polypeptide(L)'
;MDEQSPVGVEALGLAGQITAGQTLLHITAGEARAEALAAFLRQALPDLPVEVFPPWDCLPFDSASPTPAAMGRRMAVLWRLASAGQGVTVIVPLRALLQRLPPRAAVRGMRLERGAPVDAEALQAFCLEAGYLPDDRIDEPGEIAFRNGTVEIFPAGADLPCRIDIAEGRVAAIRRFDPASQRSVAEIDSLDLAPVTELPPSDGERERAAEHRLPQAYDRLTVLMDHLPGARLTSTSAALQAAEPALERLAEAQADAEAGGAKPLAADALYLGPQDWAALLPSIKTLPELAWQPIPAFAAERRPRNRLAGFLAGEAGQRLMLTAHSDRELRRLRRMLRQAGGEEP
;
A
#
# COMPACT_ATOMS: atom_id res chain seq x y z
N MET A 1 -5.29 -11.02 -25.77
CA MET A 1 -5.40 -10.01 -24.71
C MET A 1 -6.15 -10.70 -23.61
N ASP A 2 -5.44 -11.38 -22.70
CA ASP A 2 -6.08 -12.09 -21.59
C ASP A 2 -6.86 -11.06 -20.78
N GLU A 3 -8.17 -11.10 -20.91
CA GLU A 3 -9.04 -10.08 -20.37
C GLU A 3 -9.13 -10.30 -18.86
N GLN A 4 -8.20 -9.68 -18.14
CA GLN A 4 -8.19 -9.68 -16.70
C GLN A 4 -9.56 -9.21 -16.20
N SER A 5 -10.20 -10.00 -15.34
CA SER A 5 -11.55 -9.72 -14.86
C SER A 5 -11.67 -8.30 -14.30
N PRO A 6 -12.84 -7.64 -14.41
CA PRO A 6 -13.05 -6.33 -13.78
C PRO A 6 -12.76 -6.36 -12.27
N VAL A 7 -12.32 -5.24 -11.70
CA VAL A 7 -11.96 -5.14 -10.27
C VAL A 7 -13.11 -5.58 -9.36
N GLY A 8 -14.36 -5.23 -9.71
CA GLY A 8 -15.53 -5.64 -8.93
C GLY A 8 -15.75 -7.16 -8.90
N VAL A 9 -15.40 -7.88 -9.96
CA VAL A 9 -15.52 -9.34 -10.02
C VAL A 9 -14.50 -9.99 -9.09
N GLU A 10 -13.26 -9.52 -9.12
CA GLU A 10 -12.19 -9.95 -8.22
C GLU A 10 -12.53 -9.60 -6.75
N ALA A 11 -13.07 -8.40 -6.50
CA ALA A 11 -13.51 -7.98 -5.17
C ALA A 11 -14.63 -8.88 -4.61
N LEU A 12 -15.60 -9.28 -5.44
CA LEU A 12 -16.66 -10.21 -5.02
C LEU A 12 -16.09 -11.60 -4.69
N GLY A 13 -15.19 -12.12 -5.54
CA GLY A 13 -14.50 -13.38 -5.28
C GLY A 13 -13.71 -13.35 -3.98
N LEU A 14 -13.00 -12.24 -3.73
CA LEU A 14 -12.22 -12.01 -2.52
C LEU A 14 -13.09 -11.82 -1.28
N ALA A 15 -14.20 -11.09 -1.39
CA ALA A 15 -15.14 -10.86 -0.29
C ALA A 15 -15.68 -12.19 0.27
N GLY A 16 -15.97 -13.16 -0.60
CA GLY A 16 -16.37 -14.51 -0.19
C GLY A 16 -15.26 -15.31 0.51
N GLN A 17 -14.02 -14.83 0.50
CA GLN A 17 -12.94 -15.42 1.27
C GLN A 17 -12.81 -14.77 2.66
N ILE A 18 -13.10 -13.48 2.82
CA ILE A 18 -12.84 -12.74 4.07
C ILE A 18 -13.57 -13.39 5.26
N THR A 19 -12.82 -13.72 6.31
CA THR A 19 -13.34 -14.25 7.57
C THR A 19 -13.02 -13.25 8.68
N ALA A 20 -14.01 -12.92 9.52
CA ALA A 20 -13.80 -12.00 10.63
C ALA A 20 -12.66 -12.47 11.55
N GLY A 21 -11.75 -11.55 11.90
CA GLY A 21 -10.58 -11.85 12.73
C GLY A 21 -9.48 -12.65 12.04
N GLN A 22 -9.63 -13.08 10.78
CA GLN A 22 -8.60 -13.78 10.04
C GLN A 22 -7.86 -12.83 9.10
N THR A 23 -6.53 -12.81 9.21
CA THR A 23 -5.68 -12.06 8.27
C THR A 23 -5.69 -12.72 6.90
N LEU A 24 -5.80 -11.90 5.86
CA LEU A 24 -5.84 -12.33 4.45
C LEU A 24 -4.78 -11.56 3.67
N LEU A 25 -3.95 -12.26 2.90
CA LEU A 25 -3.04 -11.65 1.93
C LEU A 25 -3.54 -12.00 0.52
N HIS A 26 -3.89 -10.98 -0.25
CA HIS A 26 -4.37 -11.12 -1.62
C HIS A 26 -3.35 -10.61 -2.62
N ILE A 27 -2.96 -11.47 -3.54
CA ILE A 27 -1.91 -11.21 -4.53
C ILE A 27 -2.56 -10.76 -5.84
N THR A 28 -2.12 -9.62 -6.36
CA THR A 28 -2.57 -9.07 -7.65
C THR A 28 -1.42 -9.05 -8.66
N ALA A 29 -1.76 -8.97 -9.95
CA ALA A 29 -0.76 -8.94 -11.02
C ALA A 29 0.10 -7.65 -11.02
N GLY A 30 -0.39 -6.54 -10.44
CA GLY A 30 0.29 -5.26 -10.49
C GLY A 30 -0.31 -4.19 -9.58
N GLU A 31 0.43 -3.11 -9.38
CA GLU A 31 0.11 -2.08 -8.37
C GLU A 31 -1.21 -1.35 -8.65
N ALA A 32 -1.46 -0.93 -9.90
CA ALA A 32 -2.72 -0.29 -10.28
C ALA A 32 -3.94 -1.17 -9.95
N ARG A 33 -3.80 -2.49 -10.09
CA ARG A 33 -4.84 -3.45 -9.73
C ARG A 33 -5.01 -3.54 -8.21
N ALA A 34 -3.90 -3.57 -7.45
CA ALA A 34 -3.91 -3.59 -6.00
C ALA A 34 -4.64 -2.36 -5.41
N GLU A 35 -4.27 -1.16 -5.88
CA GLU A 35 -4.86 0.10 -5.43
C GLU A 35 -6.35 0.20 -5.79
N ALA A 36 -6.73 -0.16 -7.02
CA ALA A 36 -8.12 -0.15 -7.44
C ALA A 36 -8.99 -1.12 -6.62
N LEU A 37 -8.47 -2.31 -6.33
CA LEU A 37 -9.15 -3.30 -5.50
C LEU A 37 -9.28 -2.80 -4.06
N ALA A 38 -8.23 -2.21 -3.49
CA ALA A 38 -8.26 -1.67 -2.14
C ALA A 38 -9.26 -0.52 -2.00
N ALA A 39 -9.26 0.42 -2.95
CA ALA A 39 -10.23 1.52 -3.01
C ALA A 39 -11.66 1.00 -3.08
N PHE A 40 -11.91 -0.02 -3.93
CA PHE A 40 -13.21 -0.67 -4.03
C PHE A 40 -13.65 -1.30 -2.71
N LEU A 41 -12.77 -2.10 -2.06
CA LEU A 41 -13.10 -2.76 -0.80
C LEU A 41 -13.33 -1.76 0.34
N ARG A 42 -12.51 -0.71 0.47
CA ARG A 42 -12.70 0.34 1.49
C ARG A 42 -14.04 1.06 1.33
N GLN A 43 -14.49 1.26 0.08
CA GLN A 43 -15.79 1.87 -0.19
C GLN A 43 -16.95 0.89 0.05
N ALA A 44 -16.81 -0.36 -0.40
CA ALA A 44 -17.88 -1.36 -0.33
C ALA A 44 -18.05 -1.98 1.07
N LEU A 45 -16.95 -2.06 1.83
CA LEU A 45 -16.84 -2.69 3.15
C LEU A 45 -16.05 -1.77 4.10
N PRO A 46 -16.64 -0.65 4.57
CA PRO A 46 -15.92 0.38 5.32
C PRO A 46 -15.34 -0.09 6.66
N ASP A 47 -15.92 -1.15 7.25
CA ASP A 47 -15.44 -1.73 8.51
C ASP A 47 -14.31 -2.76 8.30
N LEU A 48 -13.97 -3.09 7.05
CA LEU A 48 -12.89 -4.01 6.72
C LEU A 48 -11.55 -3.27 6.77
N PRO A 49 -10.59 -3.68 7.61
CA PRO A 49 -9.24 -3.14 7.57
C PRO A 49 -8.55 -3.60 6.29
N VAL A 50 -8.28 -2.66 5.37
CA VAL A 50 -7.63 -2.93 4.08
C VAL A 50 -6.34 -2.13 3.96
N GLU A 51 -5.23 -2.85 3.77
CA GLU A 51 -3.90 -2.31 3.52
C GLU A 51 -3.41 -2.68 2.13
N VAL A 52 -2.67 -1.77 1.49
CA VAL A 52 -1.92 -2.08 0.25
C VAL A 52 -0.45 -2.10 0.61
N PHE A 53 0.25 -3.19 0.30
CA PHE A 53 1.69 -3.27 0.45
C PHE A 53 2.36 -2.95 -0.90
N PRO A 54 2.95 -1.76 -1.10
CA PRO A 54 3.42 -1.34 -2.41
C PRO A 54 4.84 -1.86 -2.71
N PRO A 55 5.24 -1.89 -4.00
CA PRO A 55 6.63 -2.15 -4.35
C PRO A 55 7.50 -0.89 -4.12
N TRP A 56 8.82 -1.01 -4.29
CA TRP A 56 9.67 0.16 -4.54
C TRP A 56 9.29 0.88 -5.83
N ASP A 57 9.64 2.15 -5.96
CA ASP A 57 9.43 2.96 -7.16
C ASP A 57 10.65 3.00 -8.12
N CYS A 58 11.74 2.30 -7.79
CA CYS A 58 12.88 2.06 -8.66
C CYS A 58 12.87 0.64 -9.27
N LEU A 59 13.56 0.40 -10.38
CA LEU A 59 13.65 -0.95 -10.94
C LEU A 59 14.53 -1.88 -10.07
N PRO A 60 14.36 -3.21 -10.16
CA PRO A 60 15.32 -4.15 -9.58
C PRO A 60 16.73 -3.91 -10.15
N PHE A 61 17.74 -3.89 -9.26
CA PHE A 61 19.15 -3.65 -9.64
C PHE A 61 19.42 -2.29 -10.28
N ASP A 62 18.51 -1.32 -10.10
CA ASP A 62 18.68 0.05 -10.57
C ASP A 62 19.82 0.75 -9.81
N SER A 63 20.47 1.69 -10.49
CA SER A 63 21.41 2.63 -9.88
C SER A 63 20.71 3.68 -8.99
N ALA A 64 19.41 3.87 -9.20
CA ALA A 64 18.58 4.72 -8.35
C ALA A 64 18.17 4.01 -7.06
N SER A 65 18.16 4.75 -5.95
CA SER A 65 17.51 4.33 -4.71
C SER A 65 15.98 4.46 -4.85
N PRO A 66 15.19 3.60 -4.19
CA PRO A 66 13.78 3.88 -3.98
C PRO A 66 13.61 5.17 -3.18
N THR A 67 12.52 5.90 -3.41
CA THR A 67 12.27 7.14 -2.67
C THR A 67 11.92 6.86 -1.20
N PRO A 68 12.19 7.82 -0.29
CA PRO A 68 11.68 7.75 1.08
C PRO A 68 10.15 7.63 1.15
N ALA A 69 9.43 8.18 0.16
CA ALA A 69 7.98 8.00 0.04
C ALA A 69 7.59 6.53 -0.23
N ALA A 70 8.27 5.85 -1.16
CA ALA A 70 7.99 4.44 -1.49
C ALA A 70 8.38 3.50 -0.33
N MET A 71 9.59 3.65 0.22
CA MET A 71 10.03 2.87 1.38
C MET A 71 9.19 3.16 2.63
N GLY A 72 8.89 4.42 2.89
CA GLY A 72 8.05 4.86 4.01
C GLY A 72 6.65 4.26 3.96
N ARG A 73 5.99 4.21 2.78
CA ARG A 73 4.70 3.51 2.65
C ARG A 73 4.81 2.04 3.06
N ARG A 74 5.87 1.34 2.64
CA ARG A 74 6.10 -0.07 2.98
C ARG A 74 6.34 -0.25 4.47
N MET A 75 7.25 0.52 5.05
CA MET A 75 7.58 0.45 6.47
C MET A 75 6.40 0.84 7.36
N ALA A 76 5.57 1.80 6.95
CA ALA A 76 4.34 2.14 7.65
C ALA A 76 3.33 0.97 7.66
N VAL A 77 3.16 0.27 6.53
CA VAL A 77 2.35 -0.96 6.48
C VAL A 77 2.94 -2.02 7.39
N LEU A 78 4.24 -2.32 7.30
CA LEU A 78 4.88 -3.33 8.16
C LEU A 78 4.75 -2.98 9.65
N TRP A 79 4.88 -1.72 10.01
CA TRP A 79 4.72 -1.26 11.39
C TRP A 79 3.27 -1.39 11.87
N ARG A 80 2.28 -1.09 11.02
CA ARG A 80 0.87 -1.36 11.31
C ARG A 80 0.59 -2.85 11.45
N LEU A 81 1.14 -3.70 10.58
CA LEU A 81 1.04 -5.16 10.69
C LEU A 81 1.78 -5.71 11.92
N ALA A 82 2.81 -5.01 12.38
CA ALA A 82 3.53 -5.35 13.60
C ALA A 82 2.69 -5.07 14.85
N SER A 83 1.93 -3.98 14.80
CA SER A 83 1.16 -3.43 15.92
C SER A 83 -0.31 -3.86 15.94
N ALA A 84 -0.87 -4.24 14.80
CA ALA A 84 -2.25 -4.66 14.64
C ALA A 84 -2.48 -6.08 15.19
N GLY A 85 -3.72 -6.31 15.64
CA GLY A 85 -4.24 -7.66 15.87
C GLY A 85 -4.48 -8.42 14.56
N GLN A 86 -5.08 -9.60 14.66
CA GLN A 86 -5.50 -10.37 13.49
C GLN A 86 -6.69 -9.70 12.78
N GLY A 87 -6.92 -10.05 11.51
CA GLY A 87 -8.13 -9.63 10.78
C GLY A 87 -7.93 -8.50 9.77
N VAL A 88 -6.69 -8.22 9.34
CA VAL A 88 -6.40 -7.27 8.25
C VAL A 88 -6.40 -7.98 6.90
N THR A 89 -6.96 -7.32 5.88
CA THR A 89 -6.83 -7.71 4.48
C THR A 89 -5.72 -6.90 3.83
N VAL A 90 -4.62 -7.57 3.49
CA VAL A 90 -3.48 -6.96 2.80
C VAL A 90 -3.57 -7.31 1.32
N ILE A 91 -3.50 -6.30 0.46
CA ILE A 91 -3.44 -6.46 -1.00
C ILE A 91 -2.01 -6.16 -1.44
N VAL A 92 -1.39 -7.08 -2.16
CA VAL A 92 0.01 -6.98 -2.57
C VAL A 92 0.15 -7.29 -4.06
N PRO A 93 0.78 -6.41 -4.87
CA PRO A 93 1.14 -6.77 -6.22
C PRO A 93 2.32 -7.75 -6.23
N LEU A 94 2.36 -8.63 -7.23
CA LEU A 94 3.40 -9.66 -7.40
C LEU A 94 4.82 -9.13 -7.23
N ARG A 95 5.13 -7.97 -7.82
CA ARG A 95 6.45 -7.33 -7.70
C ARG A 95 6.85 -7.03 -6.24
N ALA A 96 5.90 -6.62 -5.40
CA ALA A 96 6.15 -6.36 -3.99
C ALA A 96 6.21 -7.66 -3.16
N LEU A 97 5.40 -8.66 -3.51
CA LEU A 97 5.40 -9.98 -2.86
C LEU A 97 6.74 -10.71 -3.06
N LEU A 98 7.30 -10.64 -4.26
CA LEU A 98 8.55 -11.30 -4.62
C LEU A 98 9.77 -10.66 -3.96
N GLN A 99 9.65 -9.46 -3.38
CA GLN A 99 10.77 -8.78 -2.74
C GLN A 99 10.89 -9.18 -1.26
N ARG A 100 12.09 -9.59 -0.84
CA ARG A 100 12.42 -9.88 0.55
C ARG A 100 12.49 -8.57 1.36
N LEU A 101 12.24 -8.68 2.65
CA LEU A 101 12.04 -7.56 3.56
C LEU A 101 12.99 -7.62 4.76
N PRO A 102 13.27 -6.48 5.42
CA PRO A 102 13.87 -6.48 6.75
C PRO A 102 13.10 -7.41 7.70
N PRO A 103 13.79 -8.06 8.66
CA PRO A 103 13.12 -8.91 9.63
C PRO A 103 12.10 -8.12 10.44
N ARG A 104 11.02 -8.77 10.90
CA ARG A 104 9.98 -8.10 11.73
C ARG A 104 10.55 -7.35 12.94
N ALA A 105 11.65 -7.84 13.50
CA ALA A 105 12.35 -7.19 14.60
C ALA A 105 13.10 -5.90 14.21
N ALA A 106 13.35 -5.64 12.92
CA ALA A 106 13.92 -4.37 12.46
C ALA A 106 12.86 -3.26 12.31
N VAL A 107 11.59 -3.62 12.24
CA VAL A 107 10.49 -2.65 12.12
C VAL A 107 10.25 -2.00 13.49
N ARG A 108 10.69 -0.74 13.64
CA ARG A 108 10.58 0.05 14.87
C ARG A 108 9.84 1.34 14.57
N GLY A 109 8.85 1.67 15.39
CA GLY A 109 8.12 2.93 15.27
C GLY A 109 7.96 3.61 16.61
N MET A 110 7.61 4.89 16.58
CA MET A 110 7.35 5.73 17.74
C MET A 110 5.93 6.28 17.65
N ARG A 111 5.17 6.22 18.74
CA ARG A 111 3.84 6.80 18.83
C ARG A 111 3.88 8.07 19.67
N LEU A 112 3.37 9.16 19.11
CA LEU A 112 3.20 10.45 19.78
C LEU A 112 1.71 10.67 20.04
N GLU A 113 1.37 11.05 21.26
CA GLU A 113 -0.02 11.33 21.66
C GLU A 113 -0.11 12.69 22.31
N ARG A 114 -1.16 13.45 21.98
CA ARG A 114 -1.44 14.74 22.58
C ARG A 114 -1.56 14.60 24.10
N GLY A 115 -0.83 15.45 24.81
CA GLY A 115 -0.73 15.46 26.26
C GLY A 115 0.31 14.49 26.83
N ALA A 116 0.87 13.56 26.06
CA ALA A 116 1.87 12.62 26.55
C ALA A 116 3.26 13.28 26.70
N PRO A 117 4.11 12.80 27.63
CA PRO A 117 5.52 13.19 27.70
C PRO A 117 6.25 12.86 26.39
N VAL A 118 7.16 13.73 26.00
CA VAL A 118 8.05 13.52 24.86
C VAL A 118 9.43 14.06 25.18
N ASP A 119 10.44 13.23 24.94
CA ASP A 119 11.83 13.64 24.94
C ASP A 119 12.19 14.07 23.52
N ALA A 120 12.48 15.37 23.35
CA ALA A 120 12.76 15.94 22.04
C ALA A 120 14.08 15.41 21.44
N GLU A 121 15.07 15.12 22.28
CA GLU A 121 16.36 14.56 21.84
C GLU A 121 16.17 13.11 21.38
N ALA A 122 15.39 12.33 22.13
CA ALA A 122 15.07 10.95 21.73
C ALA A 122 14.20 10.89 20.45
N LEU A 123 13.25 11.81 20.28
CA LEU A 123 12.47 11.94 19.05
C LEU A 123 13.38 12.29 17.87
N GLN A 124 14.32 13.22 18.06
CA GLN A 124 15.28 13.60 17.03
C GLN A 124 16.17 12.42 16.63
N ALA A 125 16.77 11.74 17.61
CA ALA A 125 17.61 10.57 17.36
C ALA A 125 16.82 9.48 16.60
N PHE A 126 15.60 9.17 17.04
CA PHE A 126 14.73 8.21 16.37
C PHE A 126 14.48 8.60 14.91
N CYS A 127 14.10 9.85 14.63
CA CYS A 127 13.79 10.29 13.26
C CYS A 127 15.01 10.18 12.34
N LEU A 128 16.20 10.57 12.80
CA LEU A 128 17.43 10.45 12.01
C LEU A 128 17.79 8.99 11.73
N GLU A 129 17.72 8.12 12.75
CA GLU A 129 17.95 6.68 12.60
C GLU A 129 16.91 6.02 11.68
N ALA A 130 15.66 6.49 11.75
CA ALA A 130 14.54 6.05 10.93
C ALA A 130 14.60 6.56 9.48
N GLY A 131 15.64 7.32 9.12
CA GLY A 131 15.94 7.77 7.76
C GLY A 131 15.29 9.09 7.36
N TYR A 132 14.69 9.83 8.29
CA TYR A 132 14.15 11.16 7.97
C TYR A 132 15.28 12.15 7.69
N LEU A 133 15.11 12.93 6.63
CA LEU A 133 16.09 13.90 6.15
C LEU A 133 15.75 15.30 6.70
N PRO A 134 16.69 15.98 7.35
CA PRO A 134 16.49 17.37 7.75
C PRO A 134 16.28 18.28 6.52
N ASP A 135 15.19 19.05 6.51
CA ASP A 135 14.94 20.10 5.52
C ASP A 135 14.39 21.37 6.20
N ASP A 136 14.57 22.53 5.55
CA ASP A 136 14.04 23.81 6.02
C ASP A 136 12.53 23.92 5.81
N ARG A 137 12.00 23.26 4.77
CA ARG A 137 10.59 23.28 4.38
C ARG A 137 10.13 21.85 4.15
N ILE A 138 9.06 21.47 4.84
CA ILE A 138 8.51 20.12 4.77
C ILE A 138 7.41 20.07 3.71
N ASP A 139 7.73 19.47 2.56
CA ASP A 139 6.76 19.23 1.48
C ASP A 139 6.86 17.86 0.80
N GLU A 140 7.89 17.06 1.08
CA GLU A 140 8.01 15.67 0.62
C GLU A 140 8.03 14.64 1.78
N PRO A 141 7.47 13.42 1.58
CA PRO A 141 7.53 12.35 2.57
C PRO A 141 8.96 11.99 2.96
N GLY A 142 9.22 11.87 4.26
CA GLY A 142 10.55 11.59 4.80
C GLY A 142 11.36 12.81 5.20
N GLU A 143 10.82 14.01 5.06
CA GLU A 143 11.46 15.23 5.54
C GLU A 143 11.10 15.54 7.00
N ILE A 144 12.01 16.22 7.71
CA ILE A 144 11.81 16.68 9.09
C ILE A 144 12.51 18.00 9.38
N ALA A 145 11.90 18.85 10.21
CA ALA A 145 12.48 20.08 10.71
C ALA A 145 12.28 20.18 12.22
N PHE A 146 13.38 20.37 12.95
CA PHE A 146 13.34 20.66 14.38
C PHE A 146 13.47 22.17 14.59
N ARG A 147 12.47 22.75 15.26
CA ARG A 147 12.44 24.17 15.64
C ARG A 147 12.23 24.27 17.15
N ASN A 148 12.51 25.45 17.71
CA ASN A 148 12.33 25.68 19.14
C ASN A 148 10.87 25.47 19.57
N GLY A 149 10.59 24.32 20.19
CA GLY A 149 9.25 23.95 20.67
C GLY A 149 8.31 23.36 19.62
N THR A 150 8.77 23.11 18.39
CA THR A 150 7.94 22.53 17.32
C THR A 150 8.76 21.59 16.44
N VAL A 151 8.17 20.46 16.06
CA VAL A 151 8.72 19.55 15.04
C VAL A 151 7.76 19.50 13.87
N GLU A 152 8.25 19.78 12.65
CA GLU A 152 7.50 19.56 11.42
C GLU A 152 8.05 18.30 10.76
N ILE A 153 7.18 17.37 10.37
CA ILE A 153 7.60 16.09 9.80
C ILE A 153 6.62 15.66 8.73
N PHE A 154 7.10 15.05 7.65
CA PHE A 154 6.24 14.35 6.69
C PHE A 154 6.34 12.83 6.92
N PRO A 155 5.41 12.23 7.70
CA PRO A 155 5.55 10.86 8.17
C PRO A 155 5.48 9.81 7.07
N ALA A 156 6.14 8.68 7.31
CA ALA A 156 6.08 7.48 6.49
C ALA A 156 4.63 7.06 6.19
N GLY A 157 4.27 7.03 4.91
CA GLY A 157 2.97 6.57 4.43
C GLY A 157 1.77 7.43 4.83
N ALA A 158 1.99 8.67 5.26
CA ALA A 158 0.93 9.65 5.48
C ALA A 158 0.60 10.43 4.19
N ASP A 159 -0.63 10.95 4.10
CA ASP A 159 -1.06 11.81 2.99
C ASP A 159 -0.64 13.28 3.16
N LEU A 160 -0.39 13.70 4.41
CA LEU A 160 -0.08 15.09 4.77
C LEU A 160 1.00 15.14 5.87
N PRO A 161 1.86 16.16 5.84
CA PRO A 161 2.81 16.40 6.91
C PRO A 161 2.11 16.88 8.19
N CYS A 162 2.81 16.75 9.31
CA CYS A 162 2.33 17.05 10.65
C CYS A 162 3.28 18.02 11.36
N ARG A 163 2.70 18.97 12.09
CA ARG A 163 3.37 19.85 13.03
C ARG A 163 3.05 19.39 14.45
N ILE A 164 4.08 19.10 15.22
CA ILE A 164 4.03 18.66 16.61
C ILE A 164 4.50 19.81 17.47
N ASP A 165 3.63 20.40 18.28
CA ASP A 165 4.02 21.40 19.26
C ASP A 165 4.43 20.71 20.55
N ILE A 166 5.60 21.08 21.08
CA ILE A 166 6.17 20.53 22.31
C ILE A 166 6.29 21.66 23.33
N ALA A 167 5.64 21.48 24.48
CA ALA A 167 5.68 22.43 25.59
C ALA A 167 5.93 21.67 26.89
N GLU A 168 6.86 22.16 27.71
CA GLU A 168 7.16 21.59 29.04
C GLU A 168 7.42 20.06 29.01
N GLY A 169 8.13 19.59 27.96
CA GLY A 169 8.45 18.17 27.77
C GLY A 169 7.26 17.28 27.41
N ARG A 170 6.17 17.86 26.88
CA ARG A 170 4.95 17.14 26.46
C ARG A 170 4.51 17.57 25.06
N VAL A 171 3.82 16.66 24.37
CA VAL A 171 3.14 16.96 23.10
C VAL A 171 1.92 17.84 23.39
N ALA A 172 1.99 19.13 23.09
CA ALA A 172 0.89 20.06 23.31
C ALA A 172 -0.21 19.90 22.25
N ALA A 173 0.17 19.74 20.98
CA ALA A 173 -0.76 19.54 19.87
C ALA A 173 -0.07 18.84 18.69
N ILE A 174 -0.87 18.16 17.86
CA ILE A 174 -0.41 17.59 16.60
C ILE A 174 -1.37 18.05 15.49
N ARG A 175 -0.85 18.74 14.47
CA ARG A 175 -1.67 19.30 13.38
C ARG A 175 -1.16 18.86 12.03
N ARG A 176 -2.03 18.28 11.21
CA ARG A 176 -1.78 18.12 9.78
C ARG A 176 -1.76 19.49 9.12
N PHE A 177 -0.88 19.69 8.14
CA PHE A 177 -0.84 20.91 7.34
C PHE A 177 -0.71 20.61 5.85
N ASP A 178 -1.13 21.57 5.03
CA ASP A 178 -0.99 21.50 3.58
C ASP A 178 0.45 21.85 3.18
N PRO A 179 1.19 20.97 2.47
CA PRO A 179 2.62 21.17 2.17
C PRO A 179 2.88 22.36 1.22
N ALA A 180 1.90 22.75 0.40
CA ALA A 180 2.06 23.87 -0.51
C ALA A 180 1.95 25.23 0.22
N SER A 181 0.90 25.39 1.03
CA SER A 181 0.57 26.64 1.73
C SER A 181 1.16 26.73 3.14
N GLN A 182 1.67 25.62 3.70
CA GLN A 182 2.23 25.51 5.06
C GLN A 182 1.22 25.88 6.17
N ARG A 183 -0.08 25.73 5.88
CA ARG A 183 -1.18 26.04 6.80
C ARG A 183 -1.79 24.77 7.38
N SER A 184 -2.06 24.77 8.69
CA SER A 184 -2.76 23.67 9.34
C SER A 184 -4.15 23.46 8.75
N VAL A 185 -4.52 22.18 8.57
CA VAL A 185 -5.81 21.77 7.99
C VAL A 185 -6.65 20.94 8.96
N ALA A 186 -6.02 20.19 9.87
CA ALA A 186 -6.71 19.38 10.87
C ALA A 186 -5.82 19.13 12.09
N GLU A 187 -6.43 19.06 13.28
CA GLU A 187 -5.76 18.58 14.49
C GLU A 187 -6.03 17.08 14.67
N ILE A 188 -5.05 16.33 15.19
CA ILE A 188 -5.14 14.89 15.45
C ILE A 188 -4.65 14.59 16.87
N ASP A 189 -5.20 13.55 17.49
CA ASP A 189 -4.85 13.18 18.86
C ASP A 189 -3.58 12.34 18.97
N SER A 190 -3.22 11.61 17.90
CA SER A 190 -2.02 10.77 17.88
C SER A 190 -1.38 10.75 16.50
N LEU A 191 -0.07 10.60 16.47
CA LEU A 191 0.72 10.36 15.27
C LEU A 191 1.63 9.17 15.49
N ASP A 192 1.59 8.24 14.55
CA ASP A 192 2.51 7.12 14.51
C ASP A 192 3.63 7.40 13.51
N LEU A 193 4.87 7.26 13.96
CA LEU A 193 6.07 7.47 13.17
C LEU A 193 6.72 6.11 12.88
N ALA A 194 6.66 5.70 11.62
CA ALA A 194 7.43 4.57 11.11
C ALA A 194 8.68 5.08 10.36
N PRO A 195 9.67 4.20 10.10
CA PRO A 195 10.84 4.56 9.31
C PRO A 195 10.48 4.86 7.86
N VAL A 196 11.29 5.71 7.22
CA VAL A 196 11.22 6.00 5.78
C VAL A 196 12.34 5.31 5.00
N THR A 197 13.07 4.41 5.65
CA THR A 197 14.07 3.53 5.04
C THR A 197 13.90 2.09 5.51
N GLU A 198 14.21 1.14 4.63
CA GLU A 198 14.31 -0.29 4.97
C GLU A 198 15.70 -0.68 5.47
N LEU A 199 16.69 0.20 5.33
CA LEU A 199 18.06 -0.08 5.76
C LEU A 199 18.22 0.11 7.27
N PRO A 200 19.11 -0.65 7.94
CA PRO A 200 19.40 -0.45 9.35
C PRO A 200 20.06 0.92 9.58
N PRO A 201 20.02 1.48 10.81
CA PRO A 201 20.75 2.69 11.16
C PRO A 201 22.23 2.62 10.78
N SER A 202 22.82 3.75 10.40
CA SER A 202 24.20 3.87 9.94
C SER A 202 24.83 5.16 10.46
N ASP A 203 26.09 5.10 10.89
CA ASP A 203 26.85 6.26 11.39
C ASP A 203 27.44 7.14 10.27
N GLY A 204 27.23 6.77 9.00
CA GLY A 204 27.78 7.48 7.84
C GLY A 204 26.81 7.59 6.67
N GLU A 205 27.20 8.43 5.69
CA GLU A 205 26.46 8.58 4.44
C GLU A 205 26.27 7.23 3.75
N ARG A 206 25.04 6.98 3.30
CA ARG A 206 24.72 5.76 2.56
C ARG A 206 25.13 5.93 1.10
N GLU A 207 25.75 4.89 0.54
CA GLU A 207 25.94 4.83 -0.91
C GLU A 207 24.58 4.86 -1.62
N ARG A 208 24.50 5.52 -2.78
CA ARG A 208 23.31 5.43 -3.63
C ARG A 208 23.02 3.97 -3.97
N ALA A 209 21.74 3.62 -3.99
CA ALA A 209 21.26 2.26 -4.25
C ALA A 209 21.73 1.21 -3.22
N ALA A 210 22.16 1.61 -2.01
CA ALA A 210 22.49 0.70 -0.91
C ALA A 210 21.32 -0.23 -0.55
N GLU A 211 20.08 0.17 -0.84
CA GLU A 211 18.86 -0.62 -0.63
C GLU A 211 18.89 -1.95 -1.40
N HIS A 212 19.46 -1.97 -2.61
CA HIS A 212 19.63 -3.22 -3.37
C HIS A 212 20.63 -4.20 -2.72
N ARG A 213 21.38 -3.73 -1.71
CA ARG A 213 22.28 -4.54 -0.88
C ARG A 213 21.74 -4.82 0.53
N LEU A 214 20.43 -4.66 0.76
CA LEU A 214 19.75 -5.12 1.97
C LEU A 214 20.19 -6.52 2.47
N PRO A 215 20.46 -7.53 1.60
CA PRO A 215 20.93 -8.85 2.06
C PRO A 215 22.28 -8.83 2.77
N GLN A 216 23.08 -7.77 2.61
CA GLN A 216 24.33 -7.56 3.34
C GLN A 216 24.13 -6.73 4.61
N ALA A 217 23.03 -5.98 4.70
CA ALA A 217 22.74 -5.08 5.81
C ALA A 217 22.06 -5.79 6.99
N TYR A 218 21.44 -6.94 6.75
CA TYR A 218 20.80 -7.77 7.77
C TYR A 218 21.35 -9.20 7.71
N ASP A 219 21.50 -9.84 8.87
CA ASP A 219 21.89 -11.26 8.95
C ASP A 219 20.96 -12.18 8.16
N ARG A 220 19.67 -11.82 8.12
CA ARG A 220 18.63 -12.54 7.38
C ARG A 220 17.47 -11.62 7.00
N LEU A 221 17.14 -11.62 5.71
CA LEU A 221 15.88 -11.07 5.22
C LEU A 221 14.72 -12.07 5.37
N THR A 222 13.51 -11.53 5.38
CA THR A 222 12.25 -12.26 5.54
C THR A 222 11.34 -12.07 4.33
N VAL A 223 10.24 -12.81 4.27
CA VAL A 223 9.18 -12.59 3.27
C VAL A 223 8.00 -11.88 3.90
N LEU A 224 7.13 -11.28 3.09
CA LEU A 224 5.93 -10.59 3.61
C LEU A 224 5.07 -11.49 4.52
N MET A 225 5.01 -12.79 4.22
CA MET A 225 4.26 -13.78 5.00
C MET A 225 4.82 -13.94 6.43
N ASP A 226 6.12 -13.70 6.67
CA ASP A 226 6.70 -13.73 8.01
C ASP A 226 6.20 -12.56 8.88
N HIS A 227 5.73 -11.47 8.25
CA HIS A 227 5.08 -10.34 8.94
C HIS A 227 3.59 -10.58 9.18
N LEU A 228 3.03 -11.65 8.62
CA LEU A 228 1.60 -11.99 8.63
C LEU A 228 1.38 -13.47 9.03
N PRO A 229 1.83 -13.90 10.22
CA PRO A 229 1.74 -15.30 10.63
C PRO A 229 0.30 -15.79 10.64
N GLY A 230 0.04 -16.92 9.98
CA GLY A 230 -1.30 -17.52 9.87
C GLY A 230 -2.23 -16.85 8.87
N ALA A 231 -1.73 -15.89 8.07
CA ALA A 231 -2.53 -15.30 7.01
C ALA A 231 -2.91 -16.33 5.95
N ARG A 232 -4.16 -16.28 5.51
CA ARG A 232 -4.57 -17.05 4.33
C ARG A 232 -4.14 -16.32 3.07
N LEU A 233 -3.56 -17.03 2.12
CA LEU A 233 -3.09 -16.49 0.86
C LEU A 233 -4.15 -16.71 -0.23
N THR A 234 -4.42 -15.68 -1.03
CA THR A 234 -5.34 -15.78 -2.17
C THR A 234 -4.79 -15.05 -3.38
N SER A 235 -5.19 -15.47 -4.57
CA SER A 235 -4.83 -14.81 -5.83
C SER A 235 -5.84 -15.17 -6.93
N THR A 236 -5.86 -14.40 -8.01
CA THR A 236 -6.53 -14.81 -9.25
C THR A 236 -5.61 -15.71 -10.09
N SER A 237 -6.17 -16.56 -10.96
CA SER A 237 -5.39 -17.38 -11.91
C SER A 237 -4.49 -16.52 -12.79
N ALA A 238 -5.02 -15.40 -13.29
CA ALA A 238 -4.27 -14.45 -14.13
C ALA A 238 -3.08 -13.83 -13.40
N ALA A 239 -3.24 -13.48 -12.12
CA ALA A 239 -2.10 -13.00 -11.32
C ALA A 239 -1.06 -14.12 -11.14
N LEU A 240 -1.47 -15.35 -10.79
CA LEU A 240 -0.51 -16.46 -10.64
C LEU A 240 0.27 -16.76 -11.92
N GLN A 241 -0.37 -16.68 -13.09
CA GLN A 241 0.28 -16.84 -14.39
C GLN A 241 1.29 -15.72 -14.70
N ALA A 242 1.07 -14.51 -14.17
CA ALA A 242 1.98 -13.38 -14.36
C ALA A 242 3.27 -13.49 -13.51
N ALA A 243 3.37 -14.46 -12.60
CA ALA A 243 4.53 -14.63 -11.73
C ALA A 243 5.77 -15.13 -12.48
N GLU A 244 5.64 -16.10 -13.37
CA GLU A 244 6.77 -16.61 -14.18
C GLU A 244 7.41 -15.50 -15.03
N PRO A 245 6.66 -14.72 -15.84
CA PRO A 245 7.22 -13.56 -16.55
C PRO A 245 7.77 -12.46 -15.63
N ALA A 246 7.32 -12.37 -14.37
CA ALA A 246 7.90 -11.42 -13.42
C ALA A 246 9.29 -11.89 -12.92
N LEU A 247 9.46 -13.19 -12.69
CA LEU A 247 10.74 -13.79 -12.30
C LEU A 247 11.75 -13.74 -13.44
N GLU A 248 11.32 -13.97 -14.68
CA GLU A 248 12.17 -13.83 -15.87
C GLU A 248 12.71 -12.40 -16.00
N ARG A 249 11.83 -11.39 -15.85
CA ARG A 249 12.24 -9.98 -15.87
C ARG A 249 13.22 -9.60 -14.76
N LEU A 250 13.18 -10.27 -13.60
CA LEU A 250 14.18 -10.07 -12.54
C LEU A 250 15.55 -10.60 -12.98
N ALA A 251 15.59 -11.78 -13.62
CA ALA A 251 16.83 -12.34 -14.15
C ALA A 251 17.41 -11.48 -15.29
N GLU A 252 16.56 -10.99 -16.18
CA GLU A 252 16.95 -10.04 -17.25
C GLU A 252 17.54 -8.75 -16.65
N ALA A 253 16.85 -8.14 -15.67
CA ALA A 253 17.33 -6.92 -15.02
C ALA A 253 18.70 -7.11 -14.34
N GLN A 254 18.96 -8.27 -13.73
CA GLN A 254 20.27 -8.59 -13.17
C GLN A 254 21.33 -8.66 -14.28
N ALA A 255 21.05 -9.38 -15.37
CA ALA A 255 21.98 -9.54 -16.49
C ALA A 255 22.30 -8.20 -17.17
N ASP A 256 21.30 -7.33 -17.34
CA ASP A 256 21.46 -5.98 -17.89
C ASP A 256 22.33 -5.10 -16.98
N ALA A 257 22.14 -5.17 -15.66
CA ALA A 257 22.97 -4.46 -14.70
C ALA A 257 24.44 -4.93 -14.76
N GLU A 258 24.68 -6.25 -14.83
CA GLU A 258 26.02 -6.83 -14.98
C GLU A 258 26.68 -6.40 -16.30
N ALA A 259 25.93 -6.44 -17.41
CA ALA A 259 26.40 -5.97 -18.72
C ALA A 259 26.73 -4.47 -18.71
N GLY A 260 26.03 -3.68 -17.89
CA GLY A 260 26.30 -2.27 -17.62
C GLY A 260 27.51 -2.01 -16.70
N GLY A 261 28.20 -3.06 -16.24
CA GLY A 261 29.38 -2.95 -15.37
C GLY A 261 29.07 -2.86 -13.87
N ALA A 262 27.80 -2.98 -13.48
CA ALA A 262 27.43 -3.12 -12.07
C ALA A 262 27.84 -4.51 -11.54
N LYS A 263 27.86 -4.63 -10.22
CA LYS A 263 28.12 -5.90 -9.52
C LYS A 263 26.95 -6.20 -8.57
N PRO A 264 25.76 -6.54 -9.12
CA PRO A 264 24.60 -6.86 -8.31
C PRO A 264 24.85 -8.11 -7.46
N LEU A 265 24.12 -8.23 -6.36
CA LEU A 265 24.00 -9.50 -5.66
C LEU A 265 23.18 -10.48 -6.51
N ALA A 266 23.28 -11.78 -6.19
CA ALA A 266 22.40 -12.78 -6.79
C ALA A 266 20.92 -12.39 -6.57
N ALA A 267 20.09 -12.54 -7.61
CA ALA A 267 18.70 -12.09 -7.53
C ALA A 267 17.91 -12.71 -6.36
N ASP A 268 18.17 -13.97 -6.05
CA ASP A 268 17.53 -14.70 -4.96
C ASP A 268 17.91 -14.20 -3.54
N ALA A 269 18.93 -13.34 -3.44
CA ALA A 269 19.33 -12.71 -2.19
C ALA A 269 18.32 -11.64 -1.73
N LEU A 270 17.76 -10.85 -2.66
CA LEU A 270 16.79 -9.79 -2.37
C LEU A 270 15.37 -10.11 -2.88
N TYR A 271 15.24 -11.02 -3.84
CA TYR A 271 13.97 -11.43 -4.40
C TYR A 271 13.75 -12.93 -4.19
N LEU A 272 12.50 -13.37 -4.28
CA LEU A 272 12.15 -14.78 -4.35
C LEU A 272 12.51 -15.32 -5.72
N GLY A 273 13.22 -16.45 -5.75
CA GLY A 273 13.55 -17.15 -7.00
C GLY A 273 12.43 -18.08 -7.47
N PRO A 274 12.59 -18.74 -8.63
CA PRO A 274 11.63 -19.72 -9.15
C PRO A 274 11.34 -20.86 -8.17
N GLN A 275 12.35 -21.31 -7.41
CA GLN A 275 12.17 -22.38 -6.41
C GLN A 275 11.34 -21.91 -5.21
N ASP A 276 11.59 -20.68 -4.72
CA ASP A 276 10.80 -20.09 -3.65
C ASP A 276 9.33 -19.92 -4.07
N TRP A 277 9.10 -19.44 -5.29
CA TRP A 277 7.76 -19.28 -5.85
C TRP A 277 7.03 -20.62 -5.99
N ALA A 278 7.71 -21.65 -6.54
CA ALA A 278 7.15 -22.99 -6.65
C ALA A 278 6.79 -23.60 -5.29
N ALA A 279 7.57 -23.30 -4.24
CA ALA A 279 7.27 -23.73 -2.87
C ALA A 279 6.10 -22.95 -2.25
N LEU A 280 5.93 -21.67 -2.60
CA LEU A 280 4.84 -20.82 -2.11
C LEU A 280 3.51 -21.16 -2.79
N LEU A 281 3.52 -21.47 -4.08
CA LEU A 281 2.33 -21.62 -4.93
C LEU A 281 1.25 -22.55 -4.34
N PRO A 282 1.55 -23.74 -3.78
CA PRO A 282 0.55 -24.65 -3.20
C PRO A 282 -0.21 -24.06 -2.00
N SER A 283 0.35 -23.04 -1.33
CA SER A 283 -0.28 -22.38 -0.19
C SER A 283 -1.27 -21.27 -0.60
N ILE A 284 -1.24 -20.86 -1.87
CA ILE A 284 -2.09 -19.78 -2.39
C ILE A 284 -3.40 -20.38 -2.88
N LYS A 285 -4.52 -19.93 -2.28
CA LYS A 285 -5.85 -20.30 -2.75
C LYS A 285 -6.24 -19.46 -3.95
N THR A 286 -6.38 -20.09 -5.11
CA THR A 286 -6.95 -19.43 -6.30
C THR A 286 -8.42 -19.10 -6.04
N LEU A 287 -8.79 -17.84 -6.30
CA LEU A 287 -10.19 -17.41 -6.23
C LEU A 287 -11.02 -18.12 -7.32
N PRO A 288 -12.30 -18.42 -7.05
CA PRO A 288 -13.18 -19.01 -8.04
C PRO A 288 -13.37 -18.05 -9.22
N GLU A 289 -13.43 -18.60 -10.44
CA GLU A 289 -13.81 -17.83 -11.62
C GLU A 289 -15.31 -17.54 -11.56
N LEU A 290 -15.65 -16.26 -11.39
CA LEU A 290 -17.03 -15.80 -11.42
C LEU A 290 -17.40 -15.44 -12.85
N ALA A 291 -18.55 -15.96 -13.32
CA ALA A 291 -19.12 -15.53 -14.58
C ALA A 291 -19.47 -14.04 -14.51
N TRP A 292 -19.02 -13.27 -15.50
CA TRP A 292 -19.32 -11.86 -15.61
C TRP A 292 -19.58 -11.49 -17.08
N GLN A 293 -20.30 -10.41 -17.28
CA GLN A 293 -20.55 -9.84 -18.60
C GLN A 293 -20.26 -8.34 -18.54
N PRO A 294 -19.59 -7.76 -19.55
CA PRO A 294 -19.35 -6.32 -19.59
C PRO A 294 -20.69 -5.59 -19.69
N ILE A 295 -20.85 -4.55 -18.88
CA ILE A 295 -21.97 -3.62 -19.00
C ILE A 295 -21.65 -2.57 -20.08
N PRO A 296 -22.65 -2.09 -20.85
CA PRO A 296 -22.42 -1.06 -21.85
C PRO A 296 -21.82 0.22 -21.24
N ALA A 297 -20.88 0.85 -21.96
CA ALA A 297 -20.33 2.15 -21.58
C ALA A 297 -21.34 3.27 -21.90
N PHE A 298 -22.40 3.38 -21.08
CA PHE A 298 -23.54 4.27 -21.34
C PHE A 298 -23.14 5.72 -21.59
N ALA A 299 -22.07 6.21 -20.94
CA ALA A 299 -21.58 7.57 -21.09
C ALA A 299 -21.09 7.89 -22.52
N ALA A 300 -20.61 6.89 -23.26
CA ALA A 300 -20.12 7.04 -24.63
C ALA A 300 -21.23 6.96 -25.68
N GLU A 301 -22.46 6.61 -25.28
CA GLU A 301 -23.56 6.34 -26.19
C GLU A 301 -24.36 7.59 -26.58
N ARG A 302 -25.05 7.54 -27.73
CA ARG A 302 -26.00 8.60 -28.10
C ARG A 302 -27.19 8.56 -27.14
N ARG A 303 -27.40 9.67 -26.40
CA ARG A 303 -28.38 9.80 -25.28
C ARG A 303 -28.07 8.85 -24.11
N PRO A 304 -26.97 9.05 -23.37
CA PRO A 304 -26.51 8.17 -22.29
C PRO A 304 -27.57 7.80 -21.24
N ARG A 305 -28.38 8.78 -20.83
CA ARG A 305 -29.40 8.59 -19.79
C ARG A 305 -30.50 7.63 -20.23
N ASN A 306 -30.93 7.71 -21.48
CA ASN A 306 -31.98 6.83 -22.01
C ASN A 306 -31.46 5.41 -22.17
N ARG A 307 -30.19 5.23 -22.55
CA ARG A 307 -29.55 3.93 -22.67
C ARG A 307 -29.39 3.25 -21.31
N LEU A 308 -28.93 3.99 -20.30
CA LEU A 308 -28.88 3.47 -18.92
C LEU A 308 -30.28 3.10 -18.41
N ALA A 309 -31.29 3.96 -18.59
CA ALA A 309 -32.65 3.67 -18.16
C ALA A 309 -33.24 2.43 -18.85
N GLY A 310 -33.01 2.27 -20.16
CA GLY A 310 -33.44 1.10 -20.91
C GLY A 310 -32.74 -0.19 -20.46
N PHE A 311 -31.44 -0.12 -20.15
CA PHE A 311 -30.71 -1.24 -19.57
C PHE A 311 -31.27 -1.63 -18.19
N LEU A 312 -31.44 -0.65 -17.29
CA LEU A 312 -31.99 -0.89 -15.95
C LEU A 312 -33.39 -1.49 -15.98
N ALA A 313 -34.24 -1.09 -16.94
CA ALA A 313 -35.56 -1.69 -17.13
C ALA A 313 -35.51 -3.16 -17.59
N GLY A 314 -34.46 -3.56 -18.32
CA GLY A 314 -34.22 -4.94 -18.73
C GLY A 314 -33.75 -5.85 -17.59
N GLU A 315 -33.20 -5.28 -16.52
CA GLU A 315 -32.70 -5.99 -15.34
C GLU A 315 -33.76 -6.13 -14.23
N ALA A 316 -35.05 -6.08 -14.58
CA ALA A 316 -36.14 -6.18 -13.61
C ALA A 316 -36.08 -7.49 -12.81
N GLY A 317 -36.17 -7.38 -11.48
CA GLY A 317 -36.07 -8.51 -10.55
C GLY A 317 -34.65 -8.88 -10.14
N GLN A 318 -33.62 -8.23 -10.70
CA GLN A 318 -32.23 -8.38 -10.27
C GLN A 318 -31.89 -7.42 -9.13
N ARG A 319 -30.93 -7.82 -8.27
CA ARG A 319 -30.33 -6.92 -7.29
C ARG A 319 -29.18 -6.16 -7.94
N LEU A 320 -29.27 -4.83 -7.95
CA LEU A 320 -28.27 -3.96 -8.56
C LEU A 320 -27.46 -3.24 -7.49
N MET A 321 -26.13 -3.31 -7.59
CA MET A 321 -25.21 -2.51 -6.79
C MET A 321 -24.65 -1.37 -7.65
N LEU A 322 -24.87 -0.14 -7.21
CA LEU A 322 -24.34 1.05 -7.85
C LEU A 322 -23.14 1.57 -7.06
N THR A 323 -21.99 1.69 -7.72
CA THR A 323 -20.79 2.31 -7.17
C THR A 323 -20.55 3.67 -7.82
N ALA A 324 -20.01 4.63 -7.08
CA ALA A 324 -19.74 5.99 -7.55
C ALA A 324 -18.55 6.59 -6.82
N HIS A 325 -17.81 7.51 -7.46
CA HIS A 325 -16.64 8.13 -6.84
C HIS A 325 -17.00 9.24 -5.83
N SER A 326 -18.26 9.68 -5.81
CA SER A 326 -18.74 10.68 -4.84
C SER A 326 -20.21 10.49 -4.49
N ASP A 327 -20.60 10.99 -3.31
CA ASP A 327 -22.01 11.02 -2.90
C ASP A 327 -22.89 11.80 -3.88
N ARG A 328 -22.33 12.83 -4.53
CA ARG A 328 -23.04 13.62 -5.55
C ARG A 328 -23.40 12.76 -6.76
N GLU A 329 -22.46 11.95 -7.23
CA GLU A 329 -22.69 11.01 -8.33
C GLU A 329 -23.64 9.91 -7.92
N LEU A 330 -23.49 9.36 -6.71
CA LEU A 330 -24.37 8.32 -6.18
C LEU A 330 -25.82 8.81 -6.11
N ARG A 331 -26.07 10.02 -5.61
CA ARG A 331 -27.40 10.66 -5.62
C ARG A 331 -27.98 10.78 -7.02
N ARG A 332 -27.14 11.11 -8.01
CA ARG A 332 -27.56 11.22 -9.41
C ARG A 332 -27.96 9.86 -9.99
N LEU A 333 -27.17 8.81 -9.74
CA LEU A 333 -27.45 7.44 -10.18
C LEU A 333 -28.72 6.90 -9.52
N ARG A 334 -28.89 7.09 -8.21
CA ARG A 334 -30.12 6.71 -7.48
C ARG A 334 -31.38 7.35 -8.06
N ARG A 335 -31.33 8.65 -8.39
CA ARG A 335 -32.46 9.33 -9.06
C ARG A 335 -32.79 8.69 -10.41
N MET A 336 -31.78 8.27 -11.18
CA MET A 336 -32.01 7.59 -12.46
C MET A 336 -32.61 6.20 -12.28
N LEU A 337 -32.16 5.45 -11.26
CA LEU A 337 -32.73 4.15 -10.91
C LEU A 337 -34.23 4.26 -10.58
N ARG A 338 -34.61 5.24 -9.74
CA ARG A 338 -36.02 5.50 -9.41
C ARG A 338 -36.86 5.86 -10.63
N GLN A 339 -36.30 6.62 -11.58
CA GLN A 339 -36.98 6.94 -12.84
C GLN A 339 -37.18 5.73 -13.75
N ALA A 340 -36.33 4.71 -13.61
CA ALA A 340 -36.45 3.43 -14.32
C ALA A 340 -37.37 2.42 -13.60
N GLY A 341 -38.02 2.81 -12.50
CA GLY A 341 -38.91 1.94 -11.72
C GLY A 341 -38.20 1.04 -10.71
N GLY A 342 -36.92 1.28 -10.42
CA GLY A 342 -36.19 0.55 -9.37
C GLY A 342 -36.51 1.05 -7.97
N GLU A 343 -36.57 0.12 -7.02
CA GLU A 343 -36.74 0.38 -5.59
C GLU A 343 -35.36 0.38 -4.91
N GLU A 344 -35.10 1.37 -4.02
CA GLU A 344 -33.90 1.34 -3.17
C GLU A 344 -34.15 0.37 -2.00
N PRO A 345 -33.14 -0.42 -1.58
CA PRO A 345 -33.27 -1.32 -0.43
C PRO A 345 -33.53 -0.61 0.90
#